data_AF-A0A1I7V0G7-F1
#
_entry.id   AF-A0A1I7V0G7-F1
#
_cell.length_a   1.000
_cell.length_b   1.000
_cell.length_c   1.000
_cell.angle_alpha   90.00
_cell.angle_beta   90.00
_cell.angle_gamma   90.00
#
_symmetry.space_group_name_H-M   'P 1'
#
loop_
_entity.id
_entity.type
_entity.pdbx_description
1 polymer ?
#
loop_
_entity_poly.entity_id
_entity_poly.type
_entity_poly.pdbx_seq_one_letter_code
_entity_poly.pdbx_strand_id
1 'polypeptide(L)'
;MADVVSPVVDEKPCFGANPQIFKLGLGKQHILAHDIGQGSQCRNEPTCRCEGLDLHFWRKMCKNCGCRMDEHDVVLPNEFDHAQIVIGRLFGAREHFEKVLTKPGMYKPTDQNDTKENNMMSTRSQPTAVYNYKMTSSDSESEKEGSNNKKKENVKYAWAPLPDKDLVSRYMKCLPEDERPLVGSKGEQNRKSRLQFQLPLYDCNVEDARFVEEKDVKTLQNFVENVRNNVIGVGRVVEIGKDSDNYGDNEDGNDIEKSMNAALKGLKVGETDCKDCSEIMKNGEIGVECHHHTKTDTYHPNCFRCETCRQLLVDNIYFFYKNKYYCGRHYADQLYPRCAGCDELIFANEYTFAEEKSWHFDHFACYKCDFKLGGSRYMTRDENPFCLDCYLKHFAKTCDTCQSKIGPDEKRLNYNETHWHAEERCFQCVQCKMNLIGKKFMLKSHKLLCSSQCKANYNSAHPDYQL
;
A
#
# COMPACT_ATOMS: atom_id res chain seq x y z
N MET A 1 -17.98 55.23 49.56
CA MET A 1 -16.96 54.88 48.55
C MET A 1 -15.82 54.21 49.29
N ALA A 2 -15.66 52.91 49.12
CA ALA A 2 -14.53 52.15 49.67
C ALA A 2 -13.85 51.48 48.47
N ASP A 3 -12.64 51.92 48.17
CA ASP A 3 -11.83 51.40 47.07
C ASP A 3 -11.25 50.04 47.45
N VAL A 4 -11.58 49.03 46.64
CA VAL A 4 -11.00 47.68 46.73
C VAL A 4 -9.85 47.63 45.73
N VAL A 5 -8.61 47.59 46.23
CA VAL A 5 -7.41 47.37 45.40
C VAL A 5 -7.13 45.87 45.34
N SER A 6 -7.02 45.31 44.13
CA SER A 6 -6.66 43.90 43.90
C SER A 6 -5.22 43.62 44.33
N PRO A 7 -4.92 42.42 44.87
CA PRO A 7 -3.58 42.08 45.32
C PRO A 7 -2.60 41.88 44.15
N VAL A 8 -1.35 42.23 44.39
CA VAL A 8 -0.22 42.12 43.45
C VAL A 8 0.05 40.64 43.14
N VAL A 9 0.10 40.29 41.86
CA VAL A 9 0.42 38.94 41.37
C VAL A 9 1.93 38.69 41.51
N ASP A 10 2.32 37.61 42.18
CA ASP A 10 3.73 37.19 42.26
C ASP A 10 4.10 36.47 40.96
N GLU A 11 4.92 37.12 40.13
CA GLU A 11 5.37 36.61 38.83
C GLU A 11 6.59 35.66 38.93
N LYS A 12 7.06 35.31 40.15
CA LYS A 12 8.19 34.40 40.28
C LYS A 12 7.80 32.98 39.86
N PRO A 13 8.46 32.40 38.84
CA PRO A 13 8.22 31.01 38.45
C PRO A 13 8.53 30.09 39.64
N CYS A 14 7.56 29.27 40.03
CA CYS A 14 7.66 28.38 41.19
C CYS A 14 8.68 27.25 41.03
N PHE A 15 9.30 27.10 39.85
CA PHE A 15 10.43 26.21 39.60
C PHE A 15 11.41 26.85 38.61
N GLY A 16 12.71 26.68 38.84
CA GLY A 16 13.73 27.07 37.86
C GLY A 16 13.53 26.31 36.55
N ALA A 17 13.60 27.01 35.41
CA ALA A 17 13.53 26.38 34.11
C ALA A 17 14.58 25.27 34.04
N ASN A 18 14.17 24.05 33.65
CA ASN A 18 15.09 22.92 33.54
C ASN A 18 16.26 23.33 32.62
N PRO A 19 17.51 23.43 33.12
CA PRO A 19 18.64 23.89 32.32
C PRO A 19 18.99 22.94 31.17
N GLN A 20 18.38 21.75 31.15
CA GLN A 20 18.47 20.76 30.08
C GLN A 20 17.28 20.77 29.14
N ILE A 21 16.37 21.76 29.20
CA ILE A 21 15.22 21.83 28.28
C ILE A 21 15.66 21.89 26.81
N PHE A 22 16.82 22.50 26.54
CA PHE A 22 17.45 22.55 25.21
C PHE A 22 18.02 21.20 24.74
N LYS A 23 18.05 20.18 25.61
CA LYS A 23 18.40 18.80 25.27
C LYS A 23 17.18 17.94 24.92
N LEU A 24 15.95 18.41 25.17
CA LEU A 24 14.74 17.77 24.67
C LEU A 24 14.69 17.98 23.15
N GLY A 25 14.98 16.91 22.41
CA GLY A 25 15.08 16.92 20.94
C GLY A 25 16.44 16.49 20.38
N LEU A 26 17.49 16.39 21.21
CA LEU A 26 18.83 15.93 20.79
C LEU A 26 19.04 14.41 20.94
N GLY A 27 18.06 13.66 21.45
CA GLY A 27 18.06 12.20 21.49
C GLY A 27 17.42 11.57 20.24
N LYS A 28 17.60 10.27 20.01
CA LYS A 28 16.82 9.52 19.00
C LYS A 28 15.34 9.79 19.26
N GLN A 29 14.67 10.49 18.35
CA GLN A 29 13.23 10.66 18.42
C GLN A 29 12.59 9.29 18.20
N HIS A 30 11.91 8.80 19.24
CA HIS A 30 11.02 7.65 19.09
C HIS A 30 9.77 8.11 18.37
N ILE A 31 9.71 7.88 17.07
CA ILE A 31 8.53 8.16 16.25
C ILE A 31 7.53 7.04 16.52
N LEU A 32 6.34 7.39 16.98
CA LEU A 32 5.27 6.41 17.15
C LEU A 32 4.88 5.90 15.77
N ALA A 33 4.55 4.61 15.63
CA ALA A 33 4.30 4.09 14.27
C ALA A 33 3.07 4.71 13.58
N HIS A 34 2.19 5.39 14.31
CA HIS A 34 1.08 6.16 13.71
C HIS A 34 1.50 7.57 13.24
N ASP A 35 2.72 8.01 13.55
CA ASP A 35 3.31 9.25 13.06
C ASP A 35 4.21 9.02 11.83
N ILE A 36 4.37 7.75 11.40
CA ILE A 36 5.15 7.42 10.21
C ILE A 36 4.47 8.04 8.98
N GLY A 37 5.23 8.85 8.24
CA GLY A 37 4.72 9.53 7.05
C GLY A 37 3.79 10.69 7.34
N GLN A 38 3.66 11.15 8.59
CA GLN A 38 2.79 12.28 8.90
C GLN A 38 3.09 13.48 7.99
N GLY A 39 2.05 14.07 7.41
CA GLY A 39 2.14 15.17 6.46
C GLY A 39 2.44 14.77 5.01
N SER A 40 2.71 13.49 4.72
CA SER A 40 2.99 13.04 3.35
C SER A 40 1.83 13.31 2.38
N GLN A 41 2.17 13.82 1.19
CA GLN A 41 1.19 14.17 0.16
C GLN A 41 0.44 12.94 -0.35
N CYS A 42 -0.88 13.06 -0.52
CA CYS A 42 -1.68 12.01 -1.15
C CYS A 42 -1.44 11.99 -2.65
N ARG A 43 -1.32 10.80 -3.25
CA ARG A 43 -1.01 10.62 -4.67
C ARG A 43 -2.24 10.47 -5.56
N ASN A 44 -3.43 10.41 -4.96
CA ASN A 44 -4.72 10.29 -5.65
C ASN A 44 -5.26 11.65 -6.14
N GLU A 45 -4.42 12.50 -6.74
CA GLU A 45 -4.90 13.72 -7.38
C GLU A 45 -5.56 13.41 -8.74
N PRO A 46 -6.62 14.15 -9.16
CA PRO A 46 -7.28 15.26 -8.48
C PRO A 46 -8.40 14.83 -7.51
N THR A 47 -8.61 13.53 -7.30
CA THR A 47 -9.74 12.98 -6.52
C THR A 47 -9.58 13.17 -5.01
N CYS A 48 -8.37 13.45 -4.54
CA CYS A 48 -8.04 13.75 -3.15
C CYS A 48 -7.21 15.05 -3.04
N ARG A 49 -7.51 15.87 -2.03
CA ARG A 49 -6.80 17.13 -1.73
C ARG A 49 -6.54 17.31 -0.23
N CYS A 50 -6.27 16.22 0.49
CA CYS A 50 -5.91 16.37 1.91
C CYS A 50 -4.59 17.12 2.06
N GLU A 51 -4.45 17.88 3.14
CA GLU A 51 -3.26 18.67 3.45
C GLU A 51 -2.03 17.81 3.78
N GLY A 52 -2.23 16.51 4.02
CA GLY A 52 -1.18 15.55 4.30
C GLY A 52 -1.74 14.31 4.99
N LEU A 53 -0.93 13.25 5.04
CA LEU A 53 -1.24 12.02 5.77
C LEU A 53 -1.36 12.33 7.27
N ASP A 54 -2.50 11.97 7.86
CA ASP A 54 -2.65 11.81 9.31
C ASP A 54 -3.18 10.40 9.55
N LEU A 55 -2.33 9.49 10.02
CA LEU A 55 -2.70 8.08 10.10
C LEU A 55 -3.69 7.84 11.24
N HIS A 56 -4.71 7.04 10.98
CA HIS A 56 -5.52 6.47 12.05
C HIS A 56 -4.66 5.62 12.98
N PHE A 57 -5.01 5.59 14.28
CA PHE A 57 -4.17 4.91 15.29
C PHE A 57 -4.00 3.40 15.06
N TRP A 58 -4.91 2.79 14.29
CA TRP A 58 -4.90 1.36 13.96
C TRP A 58 -5.30 1.07 12.51
N ARG A 59 -6.16 1.90 11.89
CA ARG A 59 -6.44 1.79 10.46
C ARG A 59 -5.25 2.34 9.69
N LYS A 60 -4.71 1.59 8.72
CA LYS A 60 -3.61 2.08 7.86
C LYS A 60 -4.13 3.06 6.80
N MET A 61 -4.98 3.99 7.22
CA MET A 61 -5.69 4.95 6.40
C MET A 61 -5.55 6.35 7.00
N CYS A 62 -5.54 7.34 6.12
CA CYS A 62 -5.52 8.74 6.47
C CYS A 62 -6.88 9.18 7.06
N LYS A 63 -6.89 9.83 8.22
CA LYS A 63 -8.09 10.42 8.82
C LYS A 63 -8.68 11.55 7.97
N ASN A 64 -7.83 12.25 7.20
CA ASN A 64 -8.21 13.42 6.43
C ASN A 64 -8.91 13.05 5.11
N CYS A 65 -8.47 12.00 4.42
CA CYS A 65 -9.02 11.63 3.11
C CYS A 65 -9.55 10.19 3.00
N GLY A 66 -9.28 9.33 3.98
CA GLY A 66 -9.64 7.90 3.92
C GLY A 66 -8.75 7.06 3.00
N CYS A 67 -7.83 7.66 2.23
CA CYS A 67 -6.85 6.93 1.43
C CYS A 67 -5.91 6.11 2.32
N ARG A 68 -5.43 4.98 1.80
CA ARG A 68 -4.46 4.12 2.48
C ARG A 68 -3.12 4.81 2.62
N MET A 69 -2.35 4.41 3.62
CA MET A 69 -0.99 4.91 3.83
C MET A 69 -0.11 4.76 2.58
N ASP A 70 -0.20 3.63 1.87
CA ASP A 70 0.56 3.37 0.65
C ASP A 70 0.12 4.20 -0.57
N GLU A 71 -1.01 4.92 -0.47
CA GLU A 71 -1.46 5.90 -1.47
C GLU A 71 -0.91 7.31 -1.22
N HIS A 72 -0.09 7.49 -0.18
CA HIS A 72 0.64 8.71 0.09
C HIS A 72 2.13 8.54 -0.26
N ASP A 73 2.80 9.66 -0.56
CA ASP A 73 4.26 9.68 -0.73
C ASP A 73 4.95 9.63 0.65
N VAL A 74 4.78 8.49 1.34
CA VAL A 74 5.26 8.27 2.70
C VAL A 74 6.79 8.22 2.71
N VAL A 75 7.38 9.22 3.38
CA VAL A 75 8.82 9.30 3.63
C VAL A 75 9.09 8.79 5.04
N LEU A 76 10.00 7.81 5.15
CA LEU A 76 10.43 7.32 6.45
C LEU A 76 11.35 8.32 7.16
N PRO A 77 11.45 8.24 8.49
CA PRO A 77 12.42 9.03 9.25
C PRO A 77 13.84 8.84 8.69
N ASN A 78 14.63 9.91 8.66
CA ASN A 78 15.99 9.95 8.08
C ASN A 78 16.04 9.57 6.58
N GLU A 79 14.94 9.72 5.85
CA GLU A 79 14.85 9.45 4.41
C GLU A 79 15.21 8.01 4.02
N PHE A 80 15.03 7.05 4.94
CA PHE A 80 15.25 5.65 4.62
C PHE A 80 14.29 5.16 3.53
N ASP A 81 14.82 4.41 2.58
CA ASP A 81 13.98 3.66 1.64
C ASP A 81 13.35 2.49 2.40
N HIS A 82 12.03 2.32 2.31
CA HIS A 82 11.31 1.18 2.88
C HIS A 82 11.98 -0.16 2.47
N ALA A 83 12.63 -0.20 1.29
CA ALA A 83 13.26 -1.39 0.76
C ALA A 83 14.47 -1.79 1.59
N GLN A 84 15.26 -0.80 2.01
CA GLN A 84 16.45 -1.02 2.82
C GLN A 84 16.10 -1.65 4.17
N ILE A 85 14.90 -1.37 4.70
CA ILE A 85 14.42 -1.93 5.96
C ILE A 85 13.76 -3.30 5.73
N VAL A 86 12.78 -3.38 4.82
CA VAL A 86 11.97 -4.59 4.62
C VAL A 86 12.77 -5.69 3.93
N ILE A 87 13.42 -5.39 2.81
CA ILE A 87 14.17 -6.38 2.02
C ILE A 87 15.41 -6.82 2.80
N GLY A 88 16.13 -5.90 3.46
CA GLY A 88 17.26 -6.24 4.32
C GLY A 88 16.90 -7.23 5.44
N ARG A 89 15.73 -7.07 6.06
CA ARG A 89 15.20 -7.99 7.09
C ARG A 89 14.74 -9.34 6.50
N LEU A 90 14.13 -9.34 5.31
CA LEU A 90 13.64 -10.55 4.65
C LEU A 90 14.76 -11.51 4.20
N PHE A 91 15.96 -11.01 3.89
CA PHE A 91 17.11 -11.83 3.50
C PHE A 91 18.12 -12.08 4.63
N GLY A 92 17.74 -11.80 5.89
CA GLY A 92 18.59 -12.08 7.05
C GLY A 92 19.81 -11.16 7.20
N ALA A 93 19.88 -10.06 6.45
CA ALA A 93 21.03 -9.17 6.42
C ALA A 93 21.01 -8.10 7.55
N ARG A 94 20.21 -8.30 8.60
CA ARG A 94 19.95 -7.30 9.66
C ARG A 94 21.25 -6.82 10.34
N GLU A 95 22.15 -7.72 10.73
CA GLU A 95 23.40 -7.35 11.43
C GLU A 95 24.44 -6.66 10.52
N HIS A 96 24.44 -7.01 9.23
CA HIS A 96 25.32 -6.40 8.24
C HIS A 96 24.82 -5.00 7.83
N PHE A 97 23.51 -4.83 7.65
CA PHE A 97 22.91 -3.54 7.27
C PHE A 97 22.79 -2.55 8.42
N GLU A 98 22.49 -2.97 9.66
CA GLU A 98 22.46 -2.05 10.81
C GLU A 98 23.84 -1.41 11.08
N LYS A 99 24.95 -2.12 10.79
CA LYS A 99 26.31 -1.55 10.82
C LYS A 99 26.52 -0.50 9.71
N VAL A 100 25.96 -0.71 8.51
CA VAL A 100 26.08 0.20 7.36
C VAL A 100 25.18 1.44 7.48
N LEU A 101 23.99 1.33 8.09
CA LEU A 101 23.04 2.44 8.30
C LEU A 101 23.59 3.55 9.24
N THR A 102 24.65 3.28 10.00
CA THR A 102 25.34 4.30 10.80
C THR A 102 26.28 5.20 9.97
N LYS A 103 26.48 4.93 8.67
CA LYS A 103 27.36 5.71 7.79
C LYS A 103 26.74 5.87 6.38
N PRO A 104 26.15 7.03 6.04
CA PRO A 104 25.63 7.27 4.69
C PRO A 104 26.76 7.24 3.66
N GLY A 105 26.61 6.44 2.59
CA GLY A 105 27.38 6.61 1.35
C GLY A 105 28.54 5.64 1.07
N MET A 106 28.71 4.54 1.80
CA MET A 106 29.70 3.51 1.43
C MET A 106 29.14 2.10 1.52
N TYR A 107 28.36 1.69 0.52
CA TYR A 107 28.33 0.27 0.15
C TYR A 107 29.43 0.05 -0.90
N LYS A 108 30.54 -0.56 -0.49
CA LYS A 108 31.42 -1.30 -1.39
C LYS A 108 31.19 -2.77 -1.06
N PRO A 109 30.87 -3.63 -2.04
CA PRO A 109 30.87 -5.07 -1.80
C PRO A 109 32.29 -5.43 -1.34
N THR A 110 32.45 -5.85 -0.09
CA THR A 110 33.71 -6.43 0.34
C THR A 110 33.78 -7.84 -0.20
N ASP A 111 34.91 -8.15 -0.84
CA ASP A 111 35.24 -9.49 -1.30
C ASP A 111 35.01 -10.53 -0.20
N GLN A 112 34.45 -11.66 -0.64
CA GLN A 112 34.27 -12.88 0.12
C GLN A 112 35.57 -13.22 0.87
N ASN A 113 35.57 -13.30 2.21
CA ASN A 113 36.38 -14.30 2.92
C ASN A 113 36.26 -14.43 4.46
N ASP A 114 35.44 -13.67 5.20
CA ASP A 114 35.40 -13.85 6.66
C ASP A 114 33.99 -14.20 7.17
N THR A 115 33.65 -15.49 7.08
CA THR A 115 33.09 -16.35 8.16
C THR A 115 32.64 -17.66 7.55
N LYS A 116 33.49 -18.70 7.61
CA LYS A 116 33.05 -20.10 7.48
C LYS A 116 32.36 -20.51 8.78
N GLU A 117 31.06 -20.24 8.88
CA GLU A 117 30.19 -21.07 9.72
C GLU A 117 29.34 -21.95 8.80
N ASN A 118 29.52 -23.26 8.98
CA ASN A 118 28.88 -24.31 8.22
C ASN A 118 27.35 -24.20 8.33
N ASN A 119 26.69 -23.76 7.26
CA ASN A 119 25.30 -24.10 7.03
C ASN A 119 25.06 -24.37 5.55
N MET A 120 24.31 -25.44 5.31
CA MET A 120 24.06 -26.12 4.04
C MET A 120 23.70 -25.11 2.92
N MET A 121 24.40 -25.21 1.78
CA MET A 121 24.30 -24.34 0.60
C MET A 121 22.85 -24.00 0.22
N SER A 122 22.46 -22.72 0.39
CA SER A 122 21.25 -22.18 -0.24
C SER A 122 21.58 -21.86 -1.70
N THR A 123 21.02 -22.61 -2.65
CA THR A 123 21.15 -22.42 -4.11
C THR A 123 20.40 -21.19 -4.64
N ARG A 124 20.08 -20.22 -3.78
CA ARG A 124 19.12 -19.16 -4.07
C ARG A 124 19.79 -17.82 -4.31
N SER A 125 19.36 -17.13 -5.36
CA SER A 125 19.86 -15.80 -5.74
C SER A 125 19.64 -14.78 -4.60
N GLN A 126 20.74 -14.19 -4.14
CA GLN A 126 20.74 -13.09 -3.18
C GLN A 126 20.38 -11.76 -3.87
N PRO A 127 19.80 -10.78 -3.15
CA PRO A 127 19.55 -9.46 -3.71
C PRO A 127 20.87 -8.79 -4.10
N THR A 128 21.08 -8.55 -5.40
CA THR A 128 22.25 -7.80 -5.92
C THR A 128 21.98 -6.30 -6.05
N ALA A 129 20.76 -5.87 -5.77
CA ALA A 129 20.29 -4.52 -6.03
C ALA A 129 21.05 -3.43 -5.24
N VAL A 130 21.09 -2.24 -5.82
CA VAL A 130 21.63 -1.03 -5.18
C VAL A 130 20.60 0.09 -5.16
N TYR A 131 20.71 0.93 -4.15
CA TYR A 131 19.89 2.10 -3.95
C TYR A 131 20.69 3.37 -4.25
N ASN A 132 20.01 4.42 -4.73
CA ASN A 132 20.63 5.71 -5.09
C ASN A 132 21.78 5.58 -6.11
N TYR A 133 21.56 4.76 -7.14
CA TYR A 133 22.52 4.43 -8.19
C TYR A 133 22.77 5.62 -9.14
N LYS A 134 24.04 5.97 -9.36
CA LYS A 134 24.45 7.05 -10.27
C LYS A 134 25.04 6.47 -11.54
N MET A 135 24.48 6.83 -12.69
CA MET A 135 24.99 6.46 -14.00
C MET A 135 25.66 7.65 -14.67
N THR A 136 26.94 7.48 -15.05
CA THR A 136 27.73 8.48 -15.76
C THR A 136 27.83 8.12 -17.23
N SER A 137 27.58 9.09 -18.12
CA SER A 137 27.52 8.95 -19.58
C SER A 137 28.89 8.82 -20.28
N SER A 138 29.85 8.10 -19.69
CA SER A 138 31.17 7.91 -20.32
C SER A 138 31.27 6.70 -21.26
N ASP A 139 30.30 5.77 -21.27
CA ASP A 139 30.54 4.43 -21.84
C ASP A 139 29.54 4.04 -22.94
N SER A 140 28.82 4.99 -23.53
CA SER A 140 27.94 4.74 -24.67
C SER A 140 28.20 5.73 -25.80
N GLU A 141 29.14 5.37 -26.68
CA GLU A 141 29.18 5.66 -28.13
C GLU A 141 30.64 5.63 -28.59
N SER A 142 30.91 4.75 -29.56
CA SER A 142 32.11 4.75 -30.38
C SER A 142 32.31 6.14 -30.99
N GLU A 143 33.56 6.59 -30.94
CA GLU A 143 34.01 7.87 -31.49
C GLU A 143 33.49 8.10 -32.91
N LYS A 144 32.60 9.09 -33.06
CA LYS A 144 32.53 9.88 -34.29
C LYS A 144 32.60 11.34 -33.90
N GLU A 145 33.76 11.92 -34.19
CA GLU A 145 34.02 13.34 -34.09
C GLU A 145 32.99 14.14 -34.90
N GLY A 146 32.33 15.09 -34.23
CA GLY A 146 31.33 15.94 -34.87
C GLY A 146 30.53 16.75 -33.86
N SER A 147 31.13 17.86 -33.41
CA SER A 147 30.52 19.02 -32.74
C SER A 147 29.04 18.94 -32.34
N ASN A 148 28.79 18.80 -31.03
CA ASN A 148 27.86 19.65 -30.29
C ASN A 148 27.96 19.41 -28.79
N ASN A 149 28.06 20.48 -28.00
CA ASN A 149 28.07 20.48 -26.54
C ASN A 149 26.74 19.90 -25.99
N LYS A 150 26.59 18.57 -25.94
CA LYS A 150 25.57 17.91 -25.13
C LYS A 150 26.05 17.91 -23.68
N LYS A 151 25.30 18.63 -22.81
CA LYS A 151 25.45 18.54 -21.35
C LYS A 151 25.51 17.06 -20.95
N LYS A 152 26.58 16.65 -20.26
CA LYS A 152 26.67 15.32 -19.61
C LYS A 152 25.53 15.22 -18.59
N GLU A 153 24.45 14.52 -18.94
CA GLU A 153 23.40 14.21 -17.98
C GLU A 153 23.83 13.04 -17.11
N ASN A 154 23.94 13.29 -15.81
CA ASN A 154 24.14 12.26 -14.79
C ASN A 154 22.76 11.75 -14.36
N VAL A 155 22.38 10.56 -14.81
CA VAL A 155 21.10 9.94 -14.46
C VAL A 155 21.22 9.27 -13.10
N LYS A 156 20.28 9.53 -12.19
CA LYS A 156 20.24 8.90 -10.86
C LYS A 156 18.97 8.07 -10.71
N TYR A 157 19.13 6.82 -10.34
CA TYR A 157 18.03 5.91 -10.03
C TYR A 157 17.94 5.69 -8.52
N ALA A 158 16.73 5.69 -7.97
CA ALA A 158 16.47 5.31 -6.59
C ALA A 158 16.77 3.82 -6.35
N TRP A 159 16.65 2.98 -7.38
CA TRP A 159 16.95 1.55 -7.35
C TRP A 159 17.44 1.03 -8.71
N ALA A 160 18.34 0.04 -8.70
CA ALA A 160 18.76 -0.67 -9.91
C ALA A 160 19.08 -2.16 -9.64
N PRO A 161 18.75 -3.07 -10.57
CA PRO A 161 19.13 -4.48 -10.52
C PRO A 161 20.56 -4.66 -11.08
N LEU A 162 21.55 -4.80 -10.22
CA LEU A 162 22.99 -4.86 -10.56
C LEU A 162 23.47 -6.30 -10.92
N PRO A 163 24.67 -6.48 -11.55
CA PRO A 163 25.87 -5.62 -11.47
C PRO A 163 26.34 -4.85 -12.72
N ASP A 164 25.78 -5.08 -13.91
CA ASP A 164 26.28 -4.44 -15.15
C ASP A 164 25.55 -3.13 -15.48
N LYS A 165 26.31 -2.06 -15.77
CA LYS A 165 25.77 -0.74 -16.10
C LYS A 165 24.97 -0.76 -17.41
N ASP A 166 25.45 -1.46 -18.44
CA ASP A 166 24.77 -1.50 -19.73
C ASP A 166 23.43 -2.23 -19.58
N LEU A 167 23.46 -3.39 -18.93
CA LEU A 167 22.27 -4.17 -18.63
C LEU A 167 21.23 -3.38 -17.83
N VAL A 168 21.65 -2.61 -16.81
CA VAL A 168 20.75 -1.72 -16.06
C VAL A 168 20.10 -0.68 -16.98
N SER A 169 20.87 0.00 -17.83
CA SER A 169 20.34 1.01 -18.76
C SER A 169 19.31 0.40 -19.72
N ARG A 170 19.62 -0.77 -20.28
CA ARG A 170 18.71 -1.48 -21.19
C ARG A 170 17.44 -1.95 -20.48
N TYR A 171 17.56 -2.53 -19.28
CA TYR A 171 16.42 -2.91 -18.46
C TYR A 171 15.51 -1.72 -18.12
N MET A 172 16.08 -0.59 -17.68
CA MET A 172 15.30 0.61 -17.35
C MET A 172 14.56 1.16 -18.57
N LYS A 173 15.15 1.05 -19.77
CA LYS A 173 14.49 1.46 -21.03
C LYS A 173 13.31 0.56 -21.41
N CYS A 174 13.32 -0.71 -21.00
CA CYS A 174 12.18 -1.61 -21.20
C CYS A 174 10.96 -1.20 -20.38
N LEU A 175 11.15 -0.55 -19.22
CA LEU A 175 10.04 -0.10 -18.37
C LEU A 175 9.34 1.15 -18.94
N PRO A 176 8.02 1.30 -18.71
CA PRO A 176 7.29 2.54 -18.96
C PRO A 176 7.96 3.75 -18.30
N GLU A 177 7.89 4.92 -18.92
CA GLU A 177 8.59 6.12 -18.43
C GLU A 177 8.19 6.52 -17.00
N ASP A 178 6.92 6.36 -16.68
CA ASP A 178 6.33 6.62 -15.37
C ASP A 178 6.59 5.50 -14.33
N GLU A 179 7.17 4.38 -14.75
CA GLU A 179 7.58 3.26 -13.88
C GLU A 179 9.10 3.25 -13.62
N ARG A 180 9.88 4.08 -14.33
CA ARG A 180 11.33 4.18 -14.14
C ARG A 180 11.66 4.89 -12.82
N PRO A 181 12.38 4.24 -11.88
CA PRO A 181 12.62 4.77 -10.54
C PRO A 181 13.77 5.80 -10.54
N LEU A 182 13.63 6.87 -11.32
CA LEU A 182 14.54 8.02 -11.31
C LEU A 182 14.34 8.85 -10.05
N VAL A 183 15.41 9.33 -9.44
CA VAL A 183 15.31 10.15 -8.21
C VAL A 183 14.50 11.43 -8.48
N GLY A 184 13.45 11.65 -7.69
CA GLY A 184 12.49 12.74 -7.81
C GLY A 184 11.38 12.52 -8.84
N SER A 185 11.31 11.35 -9.49
CA SER A 185 10.32 11.08 -10.54
C SER A 185 9.04 10.43 -10.01
N LYS A 186 7.99 10.44 -10.83
CA LYS A 186 6.76 9.66 -10.59
C LYS A 186 7.05 8.17 -10.43
N GLY A 187 8.04 7.64 -11.15
CA GLY A 187 8.43 6.23 -11.05
C GLY A 187 9.09 5.88 -9.72
N GLU A 188 9.87 6.78 -9.11
CA GLU A 188 10.35 6.58 -7.73
C GLU A 188 9.17 6.51 -6.75
N GLN A 189 8.20 7.41 -6.86
CA GLN A 189 7.01 7.39 -6.01
C GLN A 189 6.16 6.14 -6.23
N ASN A 190 5.97 5.72 -7.49
CA ASN A 190 5.28 4.48 -7.85
C ASN A 190 5.98 3.27 -7.22
N ARG A 191 7.30 3.22 -7.29
CA ARG A 191 8.11 2.19 -6.63
C ARG A 191 7.92 2.19 -5.11
N LYS A 192 8.04 3.33 -4.43
CA LYS A 192 7.90 3.44 -2.96
C LYS A 192 6.52 2.99 -2.48
N SER A 193 5.47 3.44 -3.15
CA SER A 193 4.08 3.05 -2.85
C SER A 193 3.85 1.56 -3.07
N ARG A 194 4.30 1.04 -4.23
CA ARG A 194 4.22 -0.38 -4.54
C ARG A 194 4.97 -1.22 -3.52
N LEU A 195 6.12 -0.75 -3.04
CA LEU A 195 6.91 -1.44 -2.04
C LEU A 195 6.20 -1.55 -0.69
N GLN A 196 5.57 -0.47 -0.22
CA GLN A 196 4.76 -0.48 1.00
C GLN A 196 3.57 -1.42 0.88
N PHE A 197 2.91 -1.42 -0.28
CA PHE A 197 1.77 -2.30 -0.53
C PHE A 197 2.18 -3.77 -0.68
N GLN A 198 3.19 -4.05 -1.50
CA GLN A 198 3.60 -5.41 -1.87
C GLN A 198 4.41 -6.10 -0.78
N LEU A 199 5.15 -5.36 0.04
CA LEU A 199 5.96 -5.89 1.15
C LEU A 199 5.64 -5.12 2.46
N PRO A 200 4.45 -5.31 3.05
CA PRO A 200 4.11 -4.65 4.30
C PRO A 200 5.05 -5.08 5.44
N LEU A 201 5.57 -4.12 6.22
CA LEU A 201 6.53 -4.37 7.31
C LEU A 201 6.01 -5.43 8.31
N TYR A 202 4.74 -5.31 8.69
CA TYR A 202 4.05 -6.19 9.65
C TYR A 202 3.78 -7.61 9.13
N ASP A 203 3.90 -7.84 7.81
CA ASP A 203 3.86 -9.20 7.25
C ASP A 203 5.25 -9.85 7.24
N CYS A 204 6.31 -9.04 7.30
CA CYS A 204 7.70 -9.46 7.08
C CYS A 204 8.52 -9.57 8.37
N ASN A 205 8.01 -9.01 9.47
CA ASN A 205 8.68 -8.98 10.76
C ASN A 205 7.68 -9.02 11.92
N VAL A 206 7.94 -9.92 12.88
CA VAL A 206 7.08 -10.17 14.04
C VAL A 206 7.00 -8.94 14.95
N GLU A 207 8.11 -8.22 15.12
CA GLU A 207 8.18 -7.02 15.98
C GLU A 207 7.33 -5.85 15.44
N ASP A 208 7.02 -5.85 14.15
CA ASP A 208 6.24 -4.78 13.49
C ASP A 208 4.73 -5.09 13.47
N ALA A 209 4.33 -6.33 13.76
CA ALA A 209 2.92 -6.72 13.84
C ALA A 209 2.32 -6.29 15.18
N ARG A 210 1.25 -5.50 15.14
CA ARG A 210 0.69 -4.86 16.34
C ARG A 210 -0.49 -5.60 16.94
N PHE A 211 -1.23 -6.32 16.11
CA PHE A 211 -2.53 -6.89 16.48
C PHE A 211 -2.54 -8.42 16.54
N VAL A 212 -1.36 -9.03 16.51
CA VAL A 212 -1.20 -10.48 16.71
C VAL A 212 -1.27 -10.78 18.21
N GLU A 213 -2.17 -11.69 18.59
CA GLU A 213 -2.30 -12.13 19.98
C GLU A 213 -1.09 -12.95 20.42
N GLU A 214 -0.74 -12.91 21.71
CA GLU A 214 0.42 -13.61 22.27
C GLU A 214 0.47 -15.11 21.89
N LYS A 215 -0.70 -15.75 21.87
CA LYS A 215 -0.84 -17.18 21.51
C LYS A 215 -0.49 -17.47 20.05
N ASP A 216 -0.62 -16.49 19.16
CA ASP A 216 -0.46 -16.62 17.71
C ASP A 216 0.91 -16.11 17.21
N VAL A 217 1.71 -15.48 18.08
CA VAL A 217 3.05 -14.96 17.77
C VAL A 217 3.94 -16.06 17.17
N LYS A 218 3.89 -17.28 17.71
CA LYS A 218 4.67 -18.42 17.18
C LYS A 218 4.24 -18.82 15.77
N THR A 219 2.95 -18.71 15.45
CA THR A 219 2.44 -18.98 14.11
C THR A 219 2.97 -17.96 13.11
N LEU A 220 2.95 -16.67 13.47
CA LEU A 220 3.55 -15.61 12.66
C LEU A 220 5.08 -15.81 12.49
N GLN A 221 5.80 -16.19 13.56
CA GLN A 221 7.23 -16.50 13.47
C GLN A 221 7.51 -17.60 12.44
N ASN A 222 6.80 -18.72 12.54
CA ASN A 222 6.93 -19.83 11.60
C ASN A 222 6.60 -19.41 10.16
N PHE A 223 5.55 -18.59 9.98
CA PHE A 223 5.19 -18.05 8.67
C PHE A 223 6.33 -17.22 8.07
N VAL A 224 6.87 -16.27 8.84
CA VAL A 224 7.98 -15.41 8.41
C VAL A 224 9.23 -16.23 8.11
N GLU A 225 9.58 -17.20 8.95
CA GLU A 225 10.72 -18.10 8.70
C GLU A 225 10.56 -18.92 7.43
N ASN A 226 9.37 -19.49 7.21
CA ASN A 226 9.06 -20.21 5.98
C ASN A 226 9.17 -19.30 4.75
N VAL A 227 8.67 -18.07 4.84
CA VAL A 227 8.81 -17.07 3.79
C VAL A 227 10.28 -16.89 3.43
N ARG A 228 11.11 -16.56 4.43
CA ARG A 228 12.53 -16.26 4.26
C ARG A 228 13.30 -17.42 3.64
N ASN A 229 13.03 -18.64 4.11
CA ASN A 229 13.79 -19.81 3.73
C ASN A 229 13.32 -20.45 2.42
N ASN A 230 12.01 -20.47 2.15
CA ASN A 230 11.44 -21.38 1.14
C ASN A 230 10.67 -20.68 0.00
N VAL A 231 10.22 -19.44 0.19
CA VAL A 231 9.17 -18.86 -0.69
C VAL A 231 9.63 -17.66 -1.48
N ILE A 232 10.30 -16.72 -0.80
CA ILE A 232 10.73 -15.48 -1.44
C ILE A 232 11.75 -15.79 -2.55
N GLY A 233 12.02 -14.85 -3.45
CA GLY A 233 13.00 -14.98 -4.52
C GLY A 233 13.32 -13.61 -5.10
N VAL A 234 14.43 -13.54 -5.85
CA VAL A 234 14.86 -12.32 -6.54
C VAL A 234 15.02 -12.64 -8.02
N GLY A 235 14.29 -11.93 -8.88
CA GLY A 235 14.43 -12.04 -10.32
C GLY A 235 15.77 -11.45 -10.77
N ARG A 236 16.57 -12.25 -11.46
CA ARG A 236 17.86 -11.84 -12.03
C ARG A 236 17.63 -11.22 -13.39
N VAL A 237 18.08 -9.98 -13.58
CA VAL A 237 18.09 -9.37 -14.91
C VAL A 237 19.21 -9.98 -15.73
N VAL A 238 18.88 -10.44 -16.94
CA VAL A 238 19.81 -11.09 -17.88
C VAL A 238 19.59 -10.58 -19.29
N GLU A 239 20.59 -10.76 -20.14
CA GLU A 239 20.44 -10.65 -21.60
C GLU A 239 20.25 -12.06 -22.18
N ILE A 240 19.15 -12.26 -22.89
CA ILE A 240 18.82 -13.56 -23.48
C ILE A 240 19.91 -13.97 -24.46
N GLY A 241 20.43 -15.20 -24.33
CA GLY A 241 21.45 -15.74 -25.24
C GLY A 241 22.89 -15.34 -24.93
N LYS A 242 23.15 -14.53 -23.90
CA LYS A 242 24.50 -14.36 -23.33
C LYS A 242 24.67 -15.26 -22.10
N ASP A 243 25.82 -15.92 -21.98
CA ASP A 243 26.13 -16.72 -20.79
C ASP A 243 26.14 -15.84 -19.54
N SER A 244 25.44 -16.29 -18.51
CA SER A 244 25.70 -15.85 -17.15
C SER A 244 26.95 -16.57 -16.66
N ASP A 245 28.11 -15.91 -16.64
CA ASP A 245 29.29 -16.50 -16.03
C ASP A 245 29.03 -16.92 -14.55
N ASN A 246 29.47 -18.15 -14.24
CA ASN A 246 29.77 -18.77 -12.94
C ASN A 246 28.66 -19.20 -11.96
N TYR A 247 28.51 -20.54 -11.78
CA TYR A 247 28.66 -21.22 -10.48
C TYR A 247 28.94 -22.73 -10.67
N GLY A 248 30.17 -23.17 -10.34
CA GLY A 248 30.54 -24.56 -10.01
C GLY A 248 30.96 -25.50 -11.17
N ASP A 249 32.24 -25.48 -11.54
CA ASP A 249 32.85 -26.60 -12.27
C ASP A 249 33.07 -27.78 -11.28
N ASN A 250 32.46 -28.94 -11.56
CA ASN A 250 32.87 -30.22 -10.98
C ASN A 250 33.83 -30.90 -11.97
N GLU A 251 35.05 -31.21 -11.51
CA GLU A 251 36.20 -31.59 -12.34
C GLU A 251 36.26 -33.07 -12.80
N ASP A 252 35.17 -33.83 -12.81
CA ASP A 252 35.22 -35.28 -13.15
C ASP A 252 34.48 -35.63 -14.44
N GLY A 253 35.03 -35.23 -15.59
CA GLY A 253 34.57 -35.64 -16.92
C GLY A 253 35.72 -35.88 -17.90
N ASN A 254 35.58 -36.89 -18.78
CA ASN A 254 36.61 -37.31 -19.73
C ASN A 254 36.89 -36.27 -20.84
N ASP A 255 38.11 -36.28 -21.40
CA ASP A 255 38.65 -35.23 -22.29
C ASP A 255 37.82 -34.94 -23.57
N ILE A 256 37.08 -35.94 -24.06
CA ILE A 256 36.17 -35.78 -25.22
C ILE A 256 34.91 -35.00 -24.82
N GLU A 257 34.38 -35.28 -23.63
CA GLU A 257 33.23 -34.58 -23.06
C GLU A 257 33.61 -33.14 -22.67
N LYS A 258 34.82 -32.92 -22.17
CA LYS A 258 35.38 -31.57 -21.95
C LYS A 258 35.50 -30.77 -23.24
N SER A 259 35.95 -31.37 -24.35
CA SER A 259 36.12 -30.66 -25.63
C SER A 259 34.79 -30.32 -26.29
N MET A 260 33.80 -31.23 -26.23
CA MET A 260 32.45 -30.93 -26.73
C MET A 260 31.71 -29.93 -25.85
N ASN A 261 31.80 -30.06 -24.52
CA ASN A 261 31.21 -29.08 -23.59
C ASN A 261 31.95 -27.74 -23.59
N ALA A 262 33.24 -27.68 -23.93
CA ALA A 262 33.98 -26.43 -24.13
C ALA A 262 33.63 -25.74 -25.45
N ALA A 263 33.31 -26.51 -26.51
CA ALA A 263 32.80 -25.97 -27.77
C ALA A 263 31.31 -25.56 -27.70
N LEU A 264 30.56 -26.11 -26.74
CA LEU A 264 29.15 -25.79 -26.45
C LEU A 264 28.96 -24.81 -25.28
N LYS A 265 29.96 -24.62 -24.40
CA LYS A 265 30.06 -23.50 -23.43
C LYS A 265 30.15 -22.22 -24.28
N GLY A 266 29.19 -21.32 -24.14
CA GLY A 266 29.11 -20.09 -24.95
C GLY A 266 27.94 -20.01 -25.94
N LEU A 267 27.16 -21.08 -26.14
CA LEU A 267 26.07 -21.10 -27.11
C LEU A 267 24.77 -21.71 -26.52
N LYS A 268 24.06 -20.96 -25.69
CA LYS A 268 22.59 -21.07 -25.70
C LYS A 268 22.07 -20.38 -26.96
N VAL A 269 22.04 -21.12 -28.07
CA VAL A 269 21.18 -20.77 -29.22
C VAL A 269 19.77 -21.16 -28.80
N GLY A 270 19.07 -20.24 -28.14
CA GLY A 270 17.74 -20.54 -27.63
C GLY A 270 16.98 -19.27 -27.37
N GLU A 271 16.16 -18.91 -28.34
CA GLU A 271 14.91 -18.20 -28.08
C GLU A 271 14.22 -18.83 -26.85
N THR A 272 13.73 -18.01 -25.92
CA THR A 272 13.07 -18.51 -24.69
C THR A 272 11.70 -17.88 -24.56
N ASP A 273 10.70 -18.65 -24.16
CA ASP A 273 9.34 -18.15 -24.04
C ASP A 273 9.16 -17.36 -22.74
N CYS A 274 8.55 -16.18 -22.84
CA CYS A 274 8.14 -15.44 -21.66
C CYS A 274 7.00 -16.17 -20.94
N LYS A 275 7.18 -16.43 -19.65
CA LYS A 275 6.22 -17.19 -18.83
C LYS A 275 4.84 -16.53 -18.65
N ASP A 276 4.71 -15.21 -18.82
CA ASP A 276 3.41 -14.50 -18.69
C ASP A 276 2.70 -14.34 -20.04
N CYS A 277 3.36 -13.78 -21.05
CA CYS A 277 2.74 -13.52 -22.35
C CYS A 277 2.85 -14.69 -23.35
N SER A 278 3.66 -15.71 -23.06
CA SER A 278 3.99 -16.82 -23.97
C SER A 278 4.65 -16.41 -25.29
N GLU A 279 5.05 -15.15 -25.43
CA GLU A 279 5.80 -14.68 -26.61
C GLU A 279 7.27 -15.04 -26.50
N ILE A 280 7.89 -15.31 -27.64
CA ILE A 280 9.29 -15.67 -27.76
C ILE A 280 10.17 -14.45 -27.49
N MET A 281 11.11 -14.60 -26.56
CA MET A 281 12.19 -13.65 -26.28
C MET A 281 13.41 -13.98 -27.13
N LYS A 282 13.85 -13.02 -27.94
CA LYS A 282 14.95 -13.19 -28.89
C LYS A 282 16.31 -13.01 -28.25
N ASN A 283 17.34 -13.57 -28.88
CA ASN A 283 18.73 -13.34 -28.47
C ASN A 283 19.05 -11.84 -28.46
N GLY A 284 19.67 -11.39 -27.38
CA GLY A 284 19.98 -10.00 -27.09
C GLY A 284 18.85 -9.25 -26.39
N GLU A 285 17.64 -9.79 -26.23
CA GLU A 285 16.58 -9.12 -25.46
C GLU A 285 16.87 -9.16 -23.95
N ILE A 286 16.24 -8.25 -23.20
CA ILE A 286 16.36 -8.23 -21.74
C ILE A 286 15.29 -9.12 -21.13
N GLY A 287 15.69 -10.00 -20.21
CA GLY A 287 14.79 -10.85 -19.44
C GLY A 287 15.02 -10.77 -17.94
N VAL A 288 14.04 -11.27 -17.20
CA VAL A 288 14.09 -11.50 -15.76
C VAL A 288 13.99 -13.00 -15.52
N GLU A 289 15.09 -13.62 -15.13
CA GLU A 289 15.17 -15.04 -14.78
C GLU A 289 14.81 -15.27 -13.32
N CYS A 290 13.94 -16.24 -13.07
CA CYS A 290 13.48 -16.61 -11.74
C CYS A 290 13.79 -18.08 -11.47
N HIS A 291 14.76 -18.32 -10.60
CA HIS A 291 15.14 -19.67 -10.21
C HIS A 291 14.23 -20.18 -9.09
N HIS A 292 13.61 -21.34 -9.30
CA HIS A 292 12.82 -22.01 -8.28
C HIS A 292 13.00 -23.52 -8.41
N HIS A 293 13.40 -24.17 -7.32
CA HIS A 293 13.75 -25.60 -7.32
C HIS A 293 14.77 -25.92 -8.42
N THR A 294 14.41 -26.77 -9.40
CA THR A 294 15.25 -27.17 -10.53
C THR A 294 14.88 -26.50 -11.85
N LYS A 295 13.98 -25.50 -11.82
CA LYS A 295 13.49 -24.80 -13.02
C LYS A 295 13.82 -23.32 -12.96
N THR A 296 13.98 -22.74 -14.15
CA THR A 296 14.14 -21.30 -14.34
C THR A 296 13.04 -20.84 -15.28
N ASP A 297 12.19 -19.92 -14.82
CA ASP A 297 11.23 -19.23 -15.67
C ASP A 297 11.82 -17.88 -16.08
N THR A 298 11.51 -17.43 -17.30
CA THR A 298 11.99 -16.15 -17.84
C THR A 298 10.81 -15.25 -18.17
N TYR A 299 10.94 -13.97 -17.86
CA TYR A 299 9.92 -12.95 -18.11
C TYR A 299 10.50 -11.77 -18.88
N HIS A 300 9.73 -11.17 -19.78
CA HIS A 300 9.97 -9.80 -20.17
C HIS A 300 9.91 -8.89 -18.92
N PRO A 301 10.69 -7.80 -18.84
CA PRO A 301 10.65 -6.87 -17.72
C PRO A 301 9.23 -6.38 -17.39
N ASN A 302 8.42 -6.11 -18.41
CA ASN A 302 7.04 -5.65 -18.25
C ASN A 302 6.02 -6.76 -17.96
N CYS A 303 6.42 -8.02 -18.08
CA CYS A 303 5.61 -9.19 -17.82
C CYS A 303 5.82 -9.75 -16.41
N PHE A 304 6.88 -9.30 -15.71
CA PHE A 304 7.20 -9.77 -14.38
C PHE A 304 6.29 -9.13 -13.33
N ARG A 305 5.09 -9.70 -13.19
CA ARG A 305 3.96 -9.14 -12.44
C ARG A 305 3.43 -10.12 -11.40
N CYS A 306 2.85 -9.58 -10.33
CA CYS A 306 2.09 -10.38 -9.38
C CYS A 306 0.85 -10.96 -10.06
N GLU A 307 0.58 -12.24 -9.83
CA GLU A 307 -0.61 -12.92 -10.34
C GLU A 307 -1.92 -12.20 -9.97
N THR A 308 -2.04 -11.72 -8.73
CA THR A 308 -3.29 -11.18 -8.20
C THR A 308 -3.55 -9.73 -8.62
N CYS A 309 -2.62 -8.80 -8.34
CA CYS A 309 -2.84 -7.38 -8.69
C CYS A 309 -2.32 -6.97 -10.07
N ARG A 310 -1.61 -7.85 -10.78
CA ARG A 310 -1.02 -7.59 -12.10
C ARG A 310 -0.09 -6.36 -12.15
N GLN A 311 0.34 -5.85 -10.99
CA GLN A 311 1.40 -4.85 -10.89
C GLN A 311 2.76 -5.52 -11.07
N LEU A 312 3.74 -4.78 -11.59
CA LEU A 312 5.14 -5.23 -11.62
C LEU A 312 5.58 -5.66 -10.22
N LEU A 313 6.38 -6.70 -10.12
CA LEU A 313 6.94 -7.14 -8.84
C LEU A 313 8.04 -6.17 -8.42
N VAL A 314 7.84 -5.49 -7.29
CA VAL A 314 8.72 -4.42 -6.85
C VAL A 314 10.12 -4.93 -6.56
N ASP A 315 11.13 -4.19 -7.05
CA ASP A 315 12.55 -4.53 -6.89
C ASP A 315 12.91 -5.95 -7.36
N ASN A 316 12.15 -6.49 -8.30
CA ASN A 316 12.20 -7.88 -8.77
C ASN A 316 12.03 -8.93 -7.64
N ILE A 317 11.45 -8.57 -6.50
CA ILE A 317 11.17 -9.50 -5.41
C ILE A 317 9.88 -10.25 -5.69
N TYR A 318 9.91 -11.58 -5.58
CA TYR A 318 8.76 -12.44 -5.80
C TYR A 318 8.58 -13.48 -4.70
N PHE A 319 7.36 -14.02 -4.63
CA PHE A 319 6.99 -15.09 -3.73
C PHE A 319 6.40 -16.22 -4.59
N PHE A 320 7.10 -17.33 -4.67
CA PHE A 320 6.71 -18.45 -5.51
C PHE A 320 5.81 -19.41 -4.73
N TYR A 321 4.58 -19.61 -5.23
CA TYR A 321 3.61 -20.49 -4.58
C TYR A 321 2.69 -21.13 -5.62
N LYS A 322 2.48 -22.45 -5.52
CA LYS A 322 1.63 -23.22 -6.45
C LYS A 322 1.91 -22.92 -7.93
N ASN A 323 3.19 -22.86 -8.30
CA ASN A 323 3.66 -22.60 -9.67
C ASN A 323 3.27 -21.21 -10.23
N LYS A 324 3.05 -20.24 -9.33
CA LYS A 324 2.71 -18.85 -9.65
C LYS A 324 3.56 -17.89 -8.82
N TYR A 325 3.63 -16.64 -9.29
CA TYR A 325 4.47 -15.59 -8.73
C TYR A 325 3.60 -14.49 -8.14
N TYR A 326 3.79 -14.22 -6.86
CA TYR A 326 3.03 -13.24 -6.10
C TYR A 326 3.94 -12.16 -5.52
N CYS A 327 3.36 -11.01 -5.22
CA CYS A 327 3.98 -10.11 -4.24
C CYS A 327 3.80 -10.67 -2.82
N GLY A 328 4.57 -10.16 -1.85
CA GLY A 328 4.53 -10.65 -0.47
C GLY A 328 3.13 -10.56 0.15
N ARG A 329 2.44 -9.45 -0.07
CA ARG A 329 1.06 -9.24 0.37
C ARG A 329 0.11 -10.33 -0.15
N HIS A 330 0.03 -10.51 -1.48
CA HIS A 330 -0.92 -11.46 -2.05
C HIS A 330 -0.53 -12.91 -1.83
N TYR A 331 0.77 -13.22 -1.66
CA TYR A 331 1.21 -14.51 -1.17
C TYR A 331 0.65 -14.78 0.23
N ALA A 332 0.81 -13.81 1.14
CA ALA A 332 0.29 -13.94 2.50
C ALA A 332 -1.24 -14.09 2.52
N ASP A 333 -1.95 -13.35 1.66
CA ASP A 333 -3.40 -13.44 1.50
C ASP A 333 -3.85 -14.81 0.96
N GLN A 334 -2.96 -15.63 0.36
CA GLN A 334 -3.28 -17.03 0.01
C GLN A 334 -3.34 -17.95 1.22
N LEU A 335 -2.75 -17.56 2.34
CA LEU A 335 -2.53 -18.40 3.51
C LEU A 335 -3.31 -17.94 4.73
N TYR A 336 -3.42 -16.62 4.94
CA TYR A 336 -4.10 -16.04 6.08
C TYR A 336 -5.05 -14.92 5.65
N PRO A 337 -6.23 -14.81 6.27
CA PRO A 337 -7.14 -13.71 6.00
C PRO A 337 -6.51 -12.39 6.48
N ARG A 338 -6.71 -11.32 5.71
CA ARG A 338 -6.24 -9.98 6.09
C ARG A 338 -7.38 -9.15 6.66
N CYS A 339 -7.12 -8.46 7.76
CA CYS A 339 -8.09 -7.57 8.38
C CYS A 339 -8.30 -6.32 7.51
N ALA A 340 -9.52 -6.11 7.01
CA ALA A 340 -9.85 -4.93 6.19
C ALA A 340 -9.77 -3.60 6.96
N GLY A 341 -9.72 -3.64 8.29
CA GLY A 341 -9.59 -2.46 9.14
C GLY A 341 -8.14 -2.05 9.41
N CYS A 342 -7.34 -2.95 10.01
CA CYS A 342 -5.94 -2.66 10.37
C CYS A 342 -4.91 -3.04 9.31
N ASP A 343 -5.33 -3.70 8.23
CA ASP A 343 -4.49 -4.20 7.13
C ASP A 343 -3.48 -5.31 7.49
N GLU A 344 -3.48 -5.80 8.74
CA GLU A 344 -2.60 -6.89 9.19
C GLU A 344 -3.26 -8.28 8.98
N LEU A 345 -2.43 -9.32 8.81
CA LEU A 345 -2.89 -10.71 8.73
C LEU A 345 -3.52 -11.16 10.06
N ILE A 346 -4.57 -11.98 9.95
CA ILE A 346 -5.28 -12.56 11.08
C ILE A 346 -4.80 -14.01 11.23
N PHE A 347 -3.97 -14.26 12.25
CA PHE A 347 -3.49 -15.61 12.59
C PHE A 347 -4.43 -16.34 13.54
N ALA A 348 -5.32 -15.61 14.21
CA ALA A 348 -6.31 -16.19 15.11
C ALA A 348 -7.28 -17.11 14.36
N ASN A 349 -7.66 -18.21 15.00
CA ASN A 349 -8.60 -19.19 14.44
C ASN A 349 -10.02 -18.62 14.25
N GLU A 350 -10.39 -17.62 15.05
CA GLU A 350 -11.71 -16.99 15.03
C GLU A 350 -11.58 -15.52 14.69
N TYR A 351 -12.44 -15.04 13.80
CA TYR A 351 -12.48 -13.67 13.33
C TYR A 351 -13.87 -13.33 12.81
N THR A 352 -14.12 -12.05 12.58
CA THR A 352 -15.38 -11.58 12.01
C THR A 352 -15.29 -11.58 10.48
N PHE A 353 -16.24 -12.22 9.81
CA PHE A 353 -16.41 -12.14 8.36
C PHE A 353 -17.70 -11.36 8.06
N ALA A 354 -17.57 -10.22 7.40
CA ALA A 354 -18.67 -9.32 7.09
C ALA A 354 -18.35 -8.51 5.83
N GLU A 355 -19.36 -8.27 4.97
CA GLU A 355 -19.20 -7.52 3.71
C GLU A 355 -18.10 -8.12 2.80
N GLU A 356 -18.03 -9.45 2.74
CA GLU A 356 -17.02 -10.21 1.98
C GLU A 356 -15.56 -9.91 2.41
N LYS A 357 -15.39 -9.34 3.61
CA LYS A 357 -14.11 -8.93 4.19
C LYS A 357 -13.89 -9.62 5.53
N SER A 358 -12.62 -9.86 5.86
CA SER A 358 -12.22 -10.42 7.15
C SER A 358 -11.78 -9.32 8.10
N TRP A 359 -12.06 -9.48 9.39
CA TRP A 359 -11.79 -8.48 10.41
C TRP A 359 -11.38 -9.15 11.72
N HIS A 360 -10.37 -8.62 12.41
CA HIS A 360 -10.23 -8.91 13.83
C HIS A 360 -11.51 -8.48 14.57
N PHE A 361 -11.88 -9.16 15.66
CA PHE A 361 -13.10 -8.86 16.42
C PHE A 361 -13.21 -7.37 16.82
N ASP A 362 -12.09 -6.80 17.26
CA ASP A 362 -12.01 -5.40 17.70
C ASP A 362 -11.95 -4.39 16.55
N HIS A 363 -11.71 -4.86 15.32
CA HIS A 363 -11.53 -4.02 14.14
C HIS A 363 -12.75 -3.99 13.22
N PHE A 364 -13.74 -4.85 13.45
CA PHE A 364 -15.05 -4.64 12.87
C PHE A 364 -15.78 -3.54 13.66
N ALA A 365 -15.48 -2.29 13.31
CA ALA A 365 -15.88 -1.11 14.08
C ALA A 365 -16.42 0.00 13.18
N CYS A 366 -17.36 0.78 13.72
CA CYS A 366 -17.98 1.91 13.04
C CYS A 366 -16.92 2.88 12.50
N TYR A 367 -17.00 3.22 11.23
CA TYR A 367 -16.03 4.09 10.57
C TYR A 367 -15.99 5.53 11.12
N LYS A 368 -17.01 5.98 11.87
CA LYS A 368 -17.07 7.33 12.45
C LYS A 368 -16.68 7.42 13.92
N CYS A 369 -17.05 6.43 14.72
CA CYS A 369 -16.92 6.50 16.17
C CYS A 369 -16.15 5.34 16.79
N ASP A 370 -15.65 4.41 15.97
CA ASP A 370 -14.90 3.23 16.39
C ASP A 370 -15.63 2.29 17.34
N PHE A 371 -16.95 2.44 17.46
CA PHE A 371 -17.78 1.49 18.19
C PHE A 371 -17.71 0.10 17.54
N LYS A 372 -17.34 -0.91 18.33
CA LYS A 372 -17.25 -2.32 17.90
C LYS A 372 -18.64 -2.80 17.45
N LEU A 373 -18.73 -3.28 16.22
CA LEU A 373 -19.99 -3.69 15.59
C LEU A 373 -20.28 -5.17 15.75
N GLY A 374 -19.36 -5.97 16.30
CA GLY A 374 -19.57 -7.38 16.59
C GLY A 374 -20.87 -7.60 17.39
N GLY A 375 -21.78 -8.43 16.87
CA GLY A 375 -23.09 -8.70 17.48
C GLY A 375 -24.09 -7.55 17.44
N SER A 376 -23.71 -6.37 16.92
CA SER A 376 -24.57 -5.19 16.82
C SER A 376 -25.11 -4.99 15.42
N ARG A 377 -26.26 -4.31 15.31
CA ARG A 377 -26.82 -3.90 14.02
C ARG A 377 -26.00 -2.75 13.44
N TYR A 378 -25.73 -2.79 12.14
CA TYR A 378 -24.96 -1.79 11.42
C TYR A 378 -25.50 -1.57 10.01
N MET A 379 -25.04 -0.51 9.36
CA MET A 379 -25.33 -0.19 7.97
C MET A 379 -24.04 0.08 7.22
N THR A 380 -23.96 -0.33 5.95
CA THR A 380 -22.83 -0.01 5.08
C THR A 380 -23.12 1.16 4.16
N ARG A 381 -22.07 1.94 3.88
CA ARG A 381 -22.08 2.99 2.87
C ARG A 381 -20.67 3.19 2.36
N ASP A 382 -20.51 3.26 1.03
CA ASP A 382 -19.20 3.41 0.38
C ASP A 382 -18.19 2.35 0.91
N GLU A 383 -18.65 1.10 1.02
CA GLU A 383 -17.92 -0.06 1.59
C GLU A 383 -17.49 0.03 3.06
N ASN A 384 -17.90 1.09 3.77
CA ASN A 384 -17.54 1.30 5.17
C ASN A 384 -18.72 0.97 6.09
N PRO A 385 -18.50 0.26 7.22
CA PRO A 385 -19.55 -0.06 8.16
C PRO A 385 -19.77 1.08 9.18
N PHE A 386 -21.03 1.38 9.48
CA PHE A 386 -21.43 2.41 10.44
C PHE A 386 -22.42 1.83 11.45
N CYS A 387 -22.27 2.19 12.73
CA CYS A 387 -23.32 1.92 13.71
C CYS A 387 -24.60 2.67 13.34
N LEU A 388 -25.75 2.18 13.80
CA LEU A 388 -27.04 2.80 13.49
C LEU A 388 -27.09 4.28 13.89
N ASP A 389 -26.54 4.64 15.05
CA ASP A 389 -26.53 6.03 15.52
C ASP A 389 -25.76 6.96 14.58
N CYS A 390 -24.55 6.55 14.16
CA CYS A 390 -23.75 7.32 13.21
C CYS A 390 -24.44 7.39 11.84
N TYR A 391 -25.06 6.29 11.40
CA TYR A 391 -25.79 6.27 10.15
C TYR A 391 -26.99 7.22 10.16
N LEU A 392 -27.80 7.16 11.22
CA LEU A 392 -28.97 8.03 11.39
C LEU A 392 -28.57 9.51 11.49
N LYS A 393 -27.49 9.79 12.23
CA LYS A 393 -26.98 11.15 12.42
C LYS A 393 -26.46 11.77 11.13
N HIS A 394 -25.69 11.02 10.35
CA HIS A 394 -24.95 11.57 9.20
C HIS A 394 -25.59 11.29 7.85
N PHE A 395 -26.40 10.26 7.71
CA PHE A 395 -26.86 9.77 6.40
C PHE A 395 -28.37 9.64 6.28
N ALA A 396 -29.11 9.41 7.38
CA ALA A 396 -30.54 9.21 7.28
C ALA A 396 -31.27 10.47 6.78
N LYS A 397 -32.21 10.20 5.87
CA LYS A 397 -33.13 11.20 5.35
C LYS A 397 -34.12 11.60 6.44
N THR A 398 -34.53 12.86 6.41
CA THR A 398 -35.53 13.40 7.35
C THR A 398 -36.89 13.37 6.66
N CYS A 399 -37.92 12.90 7.36
CA CYS A 399 -39.29 12.93 6.88
C CYS A 399 -39.81 14.36 6.85
N ASP A 400 -40.29 14.81 5.69
CA ASP A 400 -40.74 16.20 5.47
C ASP A 400 -42.04 16.52 6.23
N THR A 401 -42.82 15.50 6.62
CA THR A 401 -44.04 15.68 7.43
C THR A 401 -43.77 15.71 8.94
N CYS A 402 -43.07 14.71 9.50
CA CYS A 402 -42.89 14.58 10.95
C CYS A 402 -41.55 15.11 11.47
N GLN A 403 -40.62 15.47 10.57
CA GLN A 403 -39.28 15.98 10.88
C GLN A 403 -38.36 14.99 11.61
N SER A 404 -38.78 13.74 11.81
CA SER A 404 -37.94 12.66 12.33
C SER A 404 -37.09 12.00 11.23
N LYS A 405 -35.94 11.45 11.63
CA LYS A 405 -35.13 10.60 10.75
C LYS A 405 -35.89 9.35 10.35
N ILE A 406 -35.74 8.94 9.10
CA ILE A 406 -36.28 7.69 8.59
C ILE A 406 -35.22 6.61 8.78
N GLY A 407 -35.55 5.59 9.56
CA GLY A 407 -34.66 4.47 9.85
C GLY A 407 -34.30 3.66 8.60
N PRO A 408 -33.17 2.95 8.59
CA PRO A 408 -32.76 2.14 7.45
C PRO A 408 -33.74 1.00 7.13
N ASP A 409 -34.38 0.43 8.15
CA ASP A 409 -35.38 -0.63 7.99
C ASP A 409 -36.80 -0.10 7.78
N GLU A 410 -37.00 1.21 7.91
CA GLU A 410 -38.30 1.83 7.73
C GLU A 410 -38.57 2.01 6.24
N LYS A 411 -39.77 1.59 5.81
CA LYS A 411 -40.22 1.86 4.45
C LYS A 411 -40.33 3.37 4.26
N ARG A 412 -39.79 3.87 3.15
CA ARG A 412 -39.80 5.29 2.81
C ARG A 412 -40.47 5.54 1.47
N LEU A 413 -41.08 6.71 1.35
CA LEU A 413 -41.56 7.27 0.08
C LEU A 413 -40.66 8.43 -0.30
N ASN A 414 -40.40 8.59 -1.59
CA ASN A 414 -39.61 9.68 -2.13
C ASN A 414 -40.29 10.29 -3.35
N TYR A 415 -40.21 11.62 -3.46
CA TYR A 415 -40.59 12.37 -4.64
C TYR A 415 -39.60 13.53 -4.77
N ASN A 416 -38.91 13.62 -5.91
CA ASN A 416 -37.74 14.50 -6.07
C ASN A 416 -36.73 14.30 -4.92
N GLU A 417 -36.28 15.39 -4.28
CA GLU A 417 -35.35 15.39 -3.14
C GLU A 417 -36.06 15.25 -1.77
N THR A 418 -37.38 15.13 -1.76
CA THR A 418 -38.17 15.04 -0.52
C THR A 418 -38.51 13.60 -0.16
N HIS A 419 -38.49 13.32 1.15
CA HIS A 419 -38.64 11.99 1.71
C HIS A 419 -39.70 11.97 2.81
N TRP A 420 -40.44 10.88 2.92
CA TRP A 420 -41.42 10.63 3.98
C TRP A 420 -41.33 9.20 4.46
N HIS A 421 -41.73 8.96 5.72
CA HIS A 421 -42.08 7.59 6.14
C HIS A 421 -43.25 7.07 5.30
N ALA A 422 -43.22 5.79 4.95
CA ALA A 422 -44.34 5.11 4.29
C ALA A 422 -45.45 4.74 5.30
N GLU A 423 -45.89 5.74 6.07
CA GLU A 423 -46.92 5.63 7.10
C GLU A 423 -48.05 6.62 6.79
N GLU A 424 -49.29 6.26 7.12
CA GLU A 424 -50.47 7.09 6.81
C GLU A 424 -50.36 8.50 7.41
N ARG A 425 -49.81 8.61 8.62
CA ARG A 425 -49.61 9.90 9.29
C ARG A 425 -48.56 10.79 8.62
N CYS A 426 -47.62 10.21 7.88
CA CYS A 426 -46.52 10.95 7.26
C CYS A 426 -46.81 11.26 5.80
N PHE A 427 -47.57 10.43 5.10
CA PHE A 427 -47.90 10.62 3.69
C PHE A 427 -49.40 10.85 3.47
N GLN A 428 -49.89 11.97 3.99
CA GLN A 428 -51.30 12.36 3.95
C GLN A 428 -51.49 13.78 3.41
N CYS A 429 -52.70 14.04 2.89
CA CYS A 429 -53.09 15.37 2.48
C CYS A 429 -53.06 16.33 3.67
N VAL A 430 -52.33 17.45 3.58
CA VAL A 430 -52.24 18.43 4.67
C VAL A 430 -53.60 19.00 5.06
N GLN A 431 -54.51 19.12 4.08
CA GLN A 431 -55.83 19.73 4.23
C GLN A 431 -56.89 18.78 4.81
N CYS A 432 -57.05 17.58 4.23
CA CYS A 432 -58.12 16.65 4.60
C CYS A 432 -57.64 15.41 5.35
N LYS A 433 -56.33 15.28 5.61
CA LYS A 433 -55.69 14.16 6.32
C LYS A 433 -55.87 12.78 5.66
N MET A 434 -56.37 12.72 4.43
CA MET A 434 -56.48 11.46 3.70
C MET A 434 -55.08 10.90 3.39
N ASN A 435 -54.88 9.61 3.72
CA ASN A 435 -53.71 8.83 3.30
C ASN A 435 -53.55 8.85 1.76
N LEU A 436 -52.35 9.21 1.30
CA LEU A 436 -51.97 9.34 -0.11
C LEU A 436 -51.08 8.19 -0.62
N ILE A 437 -50.75 7.20 0.21
CA ILE A 437 -49.92 6.06 -0.18
C ILE A 437 -50.62 5.30 -1.31
N GLY A 438 -49.94 5.11 -2.43
CA GLY A 438 -50.48 4.46 -3.62
C GLY A 438 -51.56 5.26 -4.37
N LYS A 439 -51.79 6.52 -4.02
CA LYS A 439 -52.78 7.40 -4.66
C LYS A 439 -52.13 8.55 -5.41
N LYS A 440 -52.88 9.15 -6.34
CA LYS A 440 -52.46 10.39 -7.00
C LYS A 440 -52.42 11.54 -5.98
N PHE A 441 -51.40 12.38 -6.08
CA PHE A 441 -51.21 13.54 -5.21
C PHE A 441 -50.56 14.70 -5.97
N MET A 442 -50.54 15.87 -5.33
CA MET A 442 -49.77 17.03 -5.75
C MET A 442 -48.86 17.48 -4.61
N LEU A 443 -47.64 17.91 -4.94
CA LEU A 443 -46.71 18.53 -4.00
C LEU A 443 -46.55 20.01 -4.36
N LYS A 444 -46.90 20.92 -3.45
CA LYS A 444 -46.66 22.36 -3.60
C LYS A 444 -45.97 22.89 -2.35
N SER A 445 -44.79 23.49 -2.49
CA SER A 445 -44.02 24.07 -1.38
C SER A 445 -43.88 23.13 -0.18
N HIS A 446 -43.46 21.88 -0.42
CA HIS A 446 -43.34 20.83 0.61
C HIS A 446 -44.67 20.41 1.26
N LYS A 447 -45.82 20.66 0.62
CA LYS A 447 -47.14 20.26 1.12
C LYS A 447 -47.81 19.25 0.20
N LEU A 448 -48.18 18.11 0.76
CA LEU A 448 -48.90 17.03 0.10
C LEU A 448 -50.41 17.35 0.03
N LEU A 449 -50.99 17.27 -1.16
CA LEU A 449 -52.39 17.59 -1.42
C LEU A 449 -53.04 16.49 -2.29
N CYS A 450 -54.27 16.09 -1.96
CA CYS A 450 -54.96 15.02 -2.68
C CYS A 450 -55.66 15.46 -3.98
N SER A 451 -56.08 16.71 -4.07
CA SER A 451 -56.95 17.20 -5.15
C SER A 451 -56.84 18.71 -5.35
N SER A 452 -57.30 19.19 -6.50
CA SER A 452 -57.39 20.63 -6.81
C SER A 452 -58.24 21.38 -5.80
N GLN A 453 -59.30 20.77 -5.27
CA GLN A 453 -60.12 21.36 -4.21
C GLN A 453 -59.33 21.57 -2.92
N CYS A 454 -58.57 20.55 -2.48
CA CYS A 454 -57.72 20.70 -1.29
C CYS A 454 -56.62 21.74 -1.50
N LYS A 455 -56.08 21.83 -2.72
CA LYS A 455 -55.11 22.87 -3.11
C LYS A 455 -55.72 24.28 -3.02
N ALA A 456 -56.92 24.48 -3.55
CA ALA A 456 -57.61 25.76 -3.48
C ALA A 456 -57.90 26.15 -2.02
N ASN A 457 -58.46 25.22 -1.22
CA ASN A 457 -58.74 25.46 0.20
C ASN A 457 -57.47 25.81 0.99
N TYR A 458 -56.35 25.12 0.71
CA TYR A 458 -55.07 25.39 1.35
C TYR A 458 -54.55 26.79 1.01
N ASN A 459 -54.55 27.17 -0.28
CA ASN A 459 -54.11 28.49 -0.74
C ASN A 459 -55.00 29.64 -0.19
N SER A 460 -56.30 29.41 -0.01
CA SER A 460 -57.21 30.41 0.58
C SER A 460 -56.95 30.61 2.07
N ALA A 461 -56.57 29.54 2.79
CA ALA A 461 -56.23 29.61 4.21
C ALA A 461 -54.81 30.15 4.46
N HIS A 462 -53.93 30.14 3.45
CA HIS A 462 -52.53 30.56 3.56
C HIS A 462 -52.15 31.41 2.32
N PRO A 463 -52.58 32.69 2.26
CA PRO A 463 -52.37 33.56 1.10
C PRO A 463 -50.89 33.79 0.77
N ASP A 464 -50.02 33.74 1.79
CA ASP A 464 -48.58 34.03 1.68
C ASP A 464 -47.79 32.99 0.87
N TYR A 465 -48.37 31.83 0.55
CA TYR A 465 -47.73 30.74 -0.22
C TYR A 465 -48.22 30.66 -1.67
N GLN A 466 -48.76 31.76 -2.22
CA GLN A 466 -49.22 31.85 -3.60
C GLN A 466 -48.14 32.26 -4.63
N LEU A 467 -46.96 32.70 -4.19
CA LEU A 467 -45.82 33.03 -5.04
C LEU A 467 -44.98 31.80 -5.42
#